data_AF-A0A9N9JC51-F1
#
_entry.id   AF-A0A9N9JC51-F1
#
_cell.length_a   1.000
_cell.length_b   1.000
_cell.length_c   1.000
_cell.angle_alpha   90.00
_cell.angle_beta   90.00
_cell.angle_gamma   90.00
#
_symmetry.space_group_name_H-M   'P 1'
#
loop_
_entity.id
_entity.type
_entity.pdbx_description
1 polymer ?
#
loop_
_entity_poly.entity_id
_entity_poly.type
_entity_poly.pdbx_seq_one_letter_code
_entity_poly.pdbx_strand_id
1 'polypeptide(L)'
;MNNNNSFTKNLSKIKKLSKIETLSKVEDLSKIEDLSKIEQLLSEQLTGKERRKYNEKRIYELGAKPQKGVKIPTPIALGMQAKRLERENKKLQEAKNLGLYHHSIKHNWAGSTFSLSKKNKRNYRDKGIKIGIGKVKGGMLTLSSNDIKKVQNSNRIKKRSKKKRK
;
A
#
# COMPACT_ATOMS: atom_id res chain seq x y z
N MET A 1 -38.77 8.16 -46.51
CA MET A 1 -37.32 7.92 -46.62
C MET A 1 -36.59 9.08 -45.97
N ASN A 2 -36.06 9.00 -44.73
CA ASN A 2 -35.17 10.06 -44.16
C ASN A 2 -34.47 9.68 -42.82
N ASN A 3 -34.19 8.40 -42.54
CA ASN A 3 -33.52 7.99 -41.30
C ASN A 3 -32.01 7.64 -41.46
N ASN A 4 -31.45 7.71 -42.68
CA ASN A 4 -30.07 7.30 -42.95
C ASN A 4 -29.01 8.35 -42.58
N ASN A 5 -29.42 9.59 -42.27
CA ASN A 5 -28.49 10.70 -42.00
C ASN A 5 -28.00 10.79 -40.54
N SER A 6 -28.73 10.22 -39.57
CA SER A 6 -28.33 10.24 -38.16
C SER A 6 -27.28 9.17 -37.84
N PHE A 7 -27.44 7.98 -38.41
CA PHE A 7 -26.55 6.84 -38.18
C PHE A 7 -25.15 7.07 -38.77
N THR A 8 -25.09 7.63 -39.98
CA THR A 8 -23.83 7.98 -40.66
C THR A 8 -23.09 9.11 -39.94
N LYS A 9 -23.81 10.13 -39.45
CA LYS A 9 -23.25 11.20 -38.60
C LYS A 9 -22.69 10.65 -37.29
N ASN A 10 -23.43 9.78 -36.61
CA ASN A 10 -22.95 9.13 -35.37
C ASN A 10 -21.71 8.28 -35.61
N LEU A 11 -21.68 7.49 -36.70
CA LEU A 11 -20.50 6.70 -37.06
C LEU A 11 -19.28 7.58 -37.35
N SER A 12 -19.47 8.72 -38.02
CA SER A 12 -18.40 9.70 -38.26
C SER A 12 -17.88 10.34 -36.97
N LYS A 13 -18.77 10.60 -36.00
CA LYS A 13 -18.41 11.16 -34.68
C LYS A 13 -17.62 10.17 -33.85
N ILE A 14 -18.03 8.89 -33.85
CA ILE A 14 -17.31 7.80 -33.19
C ILE A 14 -15.90 7.63 -33.79
N LYS A 15 -15.77 7.65 -35.12
CA LYS A 15 -14.45 7.58 -35.79
C LYS A 15 -13.54 8.78 -35.47
N LYS A 16 -14.10 9.98 -35.31
CA LYS A 16 -13.34 11.17 -34.89
C LYS A 16 -12.86 11.04 -33.44
N LEU A 17 -13.73 10.59 -32.54
CA LEU A 17 -13.40 10.39 -31.13
C LEU A 17 -12.30 9.34 -30.95
N SER A 18 -12.38 8.20 -31.64
CA SER A 18 -11.33 7.18 -31.57
C SER A 18 -9.99 7.68 -32.10
N LYS A 19 -9.98 8.49 -33.17
CA LYS A 19 -8.76 9.13 -33.69
C LYS A 19 -8.15 10.12 -32.69
N ILE A 20 -8.97 10.88 -31.98
CA ILE A 20 -8.51 11.80 -30.91
C ILE A 20 -7.90 11.00 -29.75
N GLU A 21 -8.56 9.92 -29.32
CA GLU A 21 -8.01 9.05 -28.27
C GLU A 21 -6.67 8.44 -28.68
N THR A 22 -6.50 7.99 -29.92
CA THR A 22 -5.21 7.48 -30.41
C THR A 22 -4.12 8.56 -30.47
N LEU A 23 -4.47 9.78 -30.87
CA LEU A 23 -3.53 10.89 -30.93
C LEU A 23 -3.08 11.32 -29.53
N SER A 24 -4.00 11.39 -28.57
CA SER A 24 -3.67 11.69 -27.17
C SER A 24 -2.70 10.67 -26.56
N LYS A 25 -2.87 9.37 -26.86
CA LYS A 25 -1.93 8.32 -26.44
C LYS A 25 -0.54 8.48 -27.05
N VAL A 26 -0.46 8.86 -28.33
CA VAL A 26 0.82 9.10 -29.02
C VAL A 26 1.51 10.35 -28.47
N GLU A 27 0.77 11.43 -28.20
CA GLU A 27 1.30 12.62 -27.55
C GLU A 27 1.86 12.30 -26.15
N ASP A 28 1.17 11.48 -25.37
CA ASP A 28 1.63 11.08 -24.05
C ASP A 28 2.88 10.19 -24.12
N LEU A 29 2.98 9.30 -25.12
CA LEU A 29 4.20 8.52 -25.37
C LEU A 29 5.39 9.41 -25.75
N SER A 30 5.19 10.41 -26.61
CA SER A 30 6.23 11.38 -26.98
C SER A 30 6.74 12.15 -25.76
N LYS A 31 5.84 12.62 -24.88
CA LYS A 31 6.23 13.30 -23.63
C LYS A 31 7.06 12.39 -22.72
N ILE A 32 6.71 11.10 -22.63
CA ILE A 32 7.46 10.12 -21.84
C ILE A 32 8.86 9.92 -22.42
N GLU A 33 9.00 9.83 -23.75
CA GLU A 33 10.30 9.72 -24.41
C GLU A 33 11.20 10.94 -24.14
N ASP A 34 10.65 12.15 -24.18
CA ASP A 34 11.40 13.37 -23.91
C ASP A 34 11.84 13.47 -22.44
N LEU A 35 10.98 13.07 -21.50
CA LEU A 35 11.34 12.96 -20.09
C LEU A 35 12.47 11.94 -19.86
N SER A 36 12.45 10.81 -20.57
CA SER A 36 13.52 9.80 -20.52
C SER A 36 14.85 10.35 -21.00
N LYS A 37 14.87 11.11 -22.11
CA LYS A 37 16.07 11.77 -22.62
C LYS A 37 16.62 12.80 -21.62
N ILE A 38 15.76 13.60 -21.01
CA ILE A 38 16.16 14.57 -19.97
C ILE A 38 16.78 13.84 -18.77
N GLU A 39 16.17 12.75 -18.33
CA GLU A 39 16.67 11.93 -17.23
C GLU A 39 18.06 11.34 -17.54
N GLN A 40 18.27 10.87 -18.77
CA GLN A 40 19.57 10.37 -19.24
C GLN A 40 20.64 11.48 -19.21
N LEU A 41 20.34 12.66 -19.78
CA LEU A 41 21.25 13.81 -19.77
C LEU A 41 21.63 14.23 -18.34
N LEU A 42 20.65 14.30 -17.43
CA LEU A 42 20.92 14.59 -16.03
C LEU A 42 21.83 13.53 -15.39
N SER A 43 21.60 12.25 -15.68
CA SER A 43 22.42 11.16 -15.15
C SER A 43 23.86 11.14 -15.69
N GLU A 44 24.05 11.62 -16.92
CA GLU A 44 25.37 11.76 -17.57
C GLU A 44 26.17 12.92 -17.00
N GLN A 45 25.49 14.00 -16.61
CA GLN A 45 26.11 15.14 -15.94
C GLN A 45 26.49 14.85 -14.48
N LEU A 46 25.90 13.82 -13.86
CA LEU A 46 26.23 13.45 -12.48
C LEU A 46 27.59 12.74 -12.41
N THR A 47 28.42 13.14 -11.45
CA THR A 47 29.78 12.60 -11.31
C THR A 47 29.86 11.48 -10.26
N GLY A 48 30.69 10.48 -10.57
CA GLY A 48 31.22 9.46 -9.64
C GLY A 48 30.25 8.87 -8.61
N LYS A 49 30.21 9.47 -7.41
CA LYS A 49 29.43 8.99 -6.26
C LYS A 49 27.93 9.20 -6.44
N GLU A 50 27.55 10.34 -7.01
CA GLU A 50 26.14 10.69 -7.22
C GLU A 50 25.52 9.80 -8.28
N ARG A 51 26.26 9.56 -9.38
CA ARG A 51 25.86 8.65 -10.44
C ARG A 51 25.64 7.22 -9.95
N ARG A 52 26.52 6.70 -9.08
CA ARG A 52 26.35 5.36 -8.48
C ARG A 52 25.07 5.28 -7.64
N LYS A 53 24.86 6.26 -6.76
CA LYS A 53 23.65 6.33 -5.92
C LYS A 53 22.38 6.47 -6.74
N TYR A 54 22.44 7.25 -7.83
CA TYR A 54 21.34 7.40 -8.78
C TYR A 54 20.98 6.07 -9.44
N ASN A 55 21.98 5.37 -9.99
CA ASN A 55 21.78 4.08 -10.63
C ASN A 55 21.26 3.03 -9.65
N GLU A 56 21.77 2.98 -8.42
CA GLU A 56 21.26 2.10 -7.35
C GLU A 56 19.78 2.38 -7.04
N LYS A 57 19.40 3.66 -6.96
CA LYS A 57 18.00 4.08 -6.76
C LYS A 57 17.12 3.68 -7.93
N ARG A 58 17.59 3.88 -9.16
CA ARG A 58 16.86 3.50 -10.39
C ARG A 58 16.65 1.98 -10.47
N ILE A 59 17.68 1.20 -10.16
CA ILE A 59 17.60 -0.27 -10.10
C ILE A 59 16.56 -0.72 -9.06
N TYR A 60 16.52 -0.08 -7.89
CA TYR A 60 15.51 -0.34 -6.87
C TYR A 60 14.09 0.03 -7.32
N GLU A 61 13.92 1.18 -7.98
CA GLU A 61 12.63 1.63 -8.54
C GLU A 61 12.10 0.70 -9.63
N LEU A 62 13.00 0.12 -10.44
CA LEU A 62 12.67 -0.92 -11.43
C LEU A 62 12.29 -2.27 -10.80
N GLY A 63 12.30 -2.38 -9.47
CA GLY A 63 11.82 -3.55 -8.73
C GLY A 63 12.91 -4.49 -8.21
N ALA A 64 14.20 -4.13 -8.35
CA ALA A 64 15.25 -4.90 -7.72
C ALA A 64 15.21 -4.75 -6.18
N LYS A 65 15.58 -5.82 -5.46
CA LYS A 65 15.70 -5.78 -4.01
C LYS A 65 16.86 -4.87 -3.59
N PRO A 66 16.76 -4.14 -2.47
CA PRO A 66 17.85 -3.29 -2.01
C PRO A 66 19.05 -4.16 -1.62
N GLN A 67 20.26 -3.70 -1.94
CA GLN A 67 21.46 -4.40 -1.53
C GLN A 67 21.57 -4.48 0.00
N LYS A 68 22.09 -5.60 0.51
CA LYS A 68 22.32 -5.78 1.94
C LYS A 68 23.39 -4.77 2.37
N GLY A 69 23.09 -4.00 3.41
CA GLY A 69 24.05 -3.05 3.96
C GLY A 69 25.29 -3.73 4.55
N VAL A 70 26.33 -2.93 4.82
CA VAL A 70 27.53 -3.38 5.51
C VAL A 70 27.13 -3.99 6.87
N LYS A 71 27.73 -5.15 7.20
CA LYS A 71 27.52 -5.78 8.51
C LYS A 71 28.19 -4.91 9.57
N ILE A 72 27.40 -4.42 10.51
CA ILE A 72 27.84 -3.56 11.60
C ILE A 72 27.56 -4.28 12.93
N PRO A 73 28.46 -4.23 13.92
CA PRO A 73 28.18 -4.76 15.25
C PRO A 73 26.92 -4.16 15.87
N THR A 74 26.18 -4.97 16.63
CA THR A 74 24.90 -4.57 17.25
C THR A 74 24.98 -3.30 18.12
N PRO A 75 25.96 -3.09 19.02
CA PRO A 75 25.99 -1.87 19.83
C PRO A 75 26.19 -0.61 18.98
N ILE A 76 27.03 -0.69 17.95
CA ILE A 76 27.29 0.41 17.02
C ILE A 76 26.03 0.71 16.20
N ALA A 77 25.35 -0.34 15.73
CA ALA A 77 24.10 -0.18 14.98
C ALA A 77 23.00 0.51 15.82
N LEU A 78 22.86 0.13 17.10
CA LEU A 78 21.93 0.78 18.02
C LEU A 78 22.30 2.25 18.28
N GLY A 79 23.58 2.55 18.49
CA GLY A 79 24.07 3.91 18.66
C GLY A 79 23.83 4.79 17.41
N MET A 80 24.04 4.25 16.22
CA MET A 80 23.72 4.93 14.96
C MET A 80 22.23 5.22 14.81
N GLN A 81 21.36 4.28 15.22
CA GLN A 81 19.91 4.45 15.19
C GLN A 81 19.45 5.53 16.19
N ALA A 82 19.98 5.51 17.42
CA ALA A 82 19.68 6.53 18.44
C ALA A 82 20.07 7.94 17.96
N LYS A 83 21.30 8.11 17.45
CA LYS A 83 21.73 9.40 16.89
C LYS A 83 20.94 9.83 15.65
N ARG A 84 20.43 8.89 14.85
CA ARG A 84 19.56 9.23 13.71
C ARG A 84 18.22 9.77 14.21
N LEU A 85 17.62 9.12 15.21
CA LEU A 85 16.39 9.55 15.86
C LEU A 85 16.51 10.95 16.47
N GLU A 86 17.59 11.23 17.20
CA GLU A 86 17.85 12.55 17.79
C GLU A 86 17.90 13.65 16.71
N ARG A 87 18.61 13.39 15.61
CA ARG A 87 18.70 14.31 14.47
C ARG A 87 17.35 14.52 13.77
N GLU A 88 16.58 13.46 13.58
CA GLU A 88 15.23 13.53 13.01
C GLU A 88 14.30 14.38 13.91
N ASN A 89 14.35 14.18 15.24
CA ASN A 89 13.58 14.96 16.20
C ASN A 89 14.00 16.43 16.23
N LYS A 90 15.31 16.71 16.20
CA LYS A 90 15.83 18.08 16.14
C LYS A 90 15.36 18.81 14.89
N LYS A 91 15.46 18.15 13.72
CA LYS A 91 14.97 18.71 12.44
C LYS A 91 13.46 19.00 12.47
N LEU A 92 12.68 18.13 13.11
CA LEU A 92 11.25 18.34 13.30
C LEU A 92 10.97 19.55 14.21
N GLN A 93 11.72 19.71 15.29
CA GLN A 93 11.59 20.88 16.18
C GLN A 93 11.99 22.17 15.47
N GLU A 94 13.13 22.20 14.79
CA GLU A 94 13.58 23.35 14.00
C GLU A 94 12.52 23.78 13.00
N ALA A 95 11.96 22.82 12.26
CA ALA A 95 10.99 23.13 11.24
C ALA A 95 9.61 23.53 11.83
N LYS A 96 9.26 23.08 13.05
CA LYS A 96 8.15 23.66 13.82
C LYS A 96 8.42 25.10 14.22
N ASN A 97 9.62 25.38 14.75
CA ASN A 97 10.01 26.72 15.19
C ASN A 97 10.04 27.71 14.03
N LEU A 98 10.47 27.27 12.85
CA LEU A 98 10.47 28.05 11.61
C LEU A 98 9.08 28.19 10.97
N GLY A 99 8.04 27.55 11.52
CA GLY A 99 6.69 27.56 10.93
C GLY A 99 6.55 26.75 9.64
N LEU A 100 7.57 25.99 9.24
CA LEU A 100 7.54 25.11 8.06
C LEU A 100 6.71 23.84 8.29
N TYR A 101 6.23 23.61 9.52
CA TYR A 101 5.48 22.42 9.88
C TYR A 101 4.00 22.57 9.61
N HIS A 102 3.45 21.60 8.88
CA HIS A 102 2.01 21.44 8.80
C HIS A 102 1.61 19.97 8.88
N HIS A 103 0.46 19.70 9.49
CA HIS A 103 -0.02 18.34 9.75
C HIS A 103 -0.22 17.52 8.46
N SER A 104 -0.50 18.17 7.33
CA SER A 104 -0.65 17.52 6.02
C SER A 104 0.67 16.97 5.50
N ILE A 105 1.78 17.68 5.74
CA ILE A 105 3.14 17.31 5.30
C ILE A 105 3.95 16.60 6.39
N LYS A 106 3.32 16.17 7.48
CA LYS A 106 3.99 15.41 8.55
C LYS A 106 4.72 14.16 8.06
N HIS A 107 4.31 13.60 6.92
CA HIS A 107 4.94 12.45 6.30
C HIS A 107 6.33 12.76 5.73
N ASN A 108 6.58 14.00 5.31
CA ASN A 108 7.91 14.45 4.85
C ASN A 108 8.92 14.47 6.01
N TRP A 109 8.43 14.58 7.23
CA TRP A 109 9.24 14.64 8.45
C TRP A 109 9.08 13.39 9.31
N ALA A 110 8.26 12.45 8.86
CA ALA A 110 8.16 11.13 9.44
C ALA A 110 9.47 10.41 9.11
N GLY A 111 10.39 10.45 10.07
CA GLY A 111 11.68 9.79 9.97
C GLY A 111 11.57 8.29 9.67
N SER A 112 12.72 7.67 9.43
CA SER A 112 12.84 6.24 9.10
C SER A 112 12.19 5.29 10.14
N THR A 113 11.89 5.80 11.33
CA THR A 113 11.23 5.10 12.44
C THR A 113 9.72 5.02 12.32
N PHE A 114 9.08 5.94 11.59
CA PHE A 114 7.63 5.92 11.40
C PHE A 114 7.19 4.73 10.53
N SER A 115 7.99 4.35 9.53
CA SER A 115 7.74 3.18 8.67
C SER A 115 7.85 1.85 9.43
N LEU A 116 8.83 1.73 10.34
CA LEU A 116 8.99 0.59 11.26
C LEU A 116 7.79 0.48 12.22
N SER A 117 7.34 1.61 12.77
CA SER A 117 6.17 1.65 13.65
C SER A 117 4.87 1.24 12.93
N LYS A 118 4.74 1.54 11.64
CA LYS A 118 3.55 1.20 10.83
C LYS A 118 3.47 -0.31 10.55
N LYS A 119 4.63 -0.97 10.41
CA LYS A 119 4.70 -2.44 10.29
C LYS A 119 4.21 -3.12 11.58
N ASN A 120 4.57 -2.58 12.75
CA ASN A 120 4.09 -3.07 14.04
C ASN A 120 2.68 -2.56 14.43
N LYS A 121 2.13 -1.52 13.80
CA LYS A 121 0.74 -1.09 14.08
C LYS A 121 -0.34 -1.97 13.44
N ARG A 122 0.04 -2.88 12.54
CA ARG A 122 -0.80 -4.02 12.16
C ARG A 122 -0.74 -5.14 13.20
N ASN A 123 -0.36 -4.84 14.45
CA ASN A 123 -0.63 -5.71 15.59
C ASN A 123 -2.13 -5.93 15.65
N TYR A 124 -2.57 -7.00 14.99
CA TYR A 124 -3.84 -7.64 15.25
C TYR A 124 -3.88 -7.83 16.75
N ARG A 125 -4.67 -7.00 17.42
CA ARG A 125 -4.83 -7.10 18.88
C ARG A 125 -5.17 -8.55 19.16
N ASP A 126 -4.45 -9.14 20.10
CA ASP A 126 -4.78 -10.47 20.55
C ASP A 126 -6.25 -10.44 21.00
N LYS A 127 -7.08 -11.23 20.32
CA LYS A 127 -8.51 -11.28 20.59
C LYS A 127 -8.82 -12.17 21.80
N GLY A 128 -7.77 -12.69 22.46
CA GLY A 128 -7.88 -13.62 23.56
C GLY A 128 -8.55 -14.92 23.12
N ILE A 129 -8.94 -15.72 24.12
CA ILE A 129 -9.67 -16.97 23.91
C ILE A 129 -11.06 -16.63 23.40
N LYS A 130 -11.36 -17.04 22.16
CA LYS A 130 -12.67 -16.84 21.54
C LYS A 130 -13.67 -17.86 22.08
N ILE A 131 -14.88 -17.40 22.38
CA ILE A 131 -16.03 -18.26 22.67
C ILE A 131 -16.51 -18.89 21.34
N GLY A 132 -16.85 -20.19 21.35
CA GLY A 132 -17.01 -20.99 20.12
C GLY A 132 -18.34 -20.86 19.37
N ILE A 133 -19.39 -20.27 19.95
CA ILE A 133 -20.72 -20.16 19.32
C ILE A 133 -21.24 -18.73 19.39
N GLY A 134 -21.83 -18.26 18.29
CA GLY A 134 -22.45 -16.94 18.21
C GLY A 134 -21.47 -15.75 18.21
N LYS A 135 -22.04 -14.54 18.29
CA LYS A 135 -21.29 -13.28 18.38
C LYS A 135 -21.65 -12.58 19.68
N VAL A 136 -20.65 -12.31 20.52
CA VAL A 136 -20.82 -11.52 21.74
C VAL A 136 -20.49 -10.06 21.45
N LYS A 137 -21.44 -9.15 21.71
CA LYS A 137 -21.23 -7.71 21.60
C LYS A 137 -21.89 -7.01 22.79
N GLY A 138 -21.13 -6.23 23.55
CA GLY A 138 -21.65 -5.47 24.70
C GLY A 138 -22.26 -6.34 25.80
N GLY A 139 -21.71 -7.54 26.05
CA GLY A 139 -22.25 -8.50 27.02
C GLY A 139 -23.43 -9.34 26.51
N MET A 140 -23.97 -9.05 25.33
CA MET A 140 -25.06 -9.83 24.74
C MET A 140 -24.55 -10.87 23.75
N LEU A 141 -24.93 -12.13 23.95
CA LEU A 141 -24.68 -13.21 23.00
C LEU A 141 -25.79 -13.26 21.95
N THR A 142 -25.42 -13.09 20.69
CA THR A 142 -26.33 -13.24 19.56
C THR A 142 -26.09 -14.58 18.87
N LEU A 143 -27.15 -15.38 18.71
CA LEU A 143 -27.11 -16.70 18.08
C LEU A 143 -27.87 -16.64 16.75
N SER A 144 -27.29 -17.17 15.68
CA SER A 144 -28.01 -17.35 14.41
C SER A 144 -28.98 -18.52 14.50
N SER A 145 -30.11 -18.45 13.80
CA SER A 145 -31.03 -19.58 13.64
C SER A 145 -30.30 -20.84 13.15
N ASN A 146 -29.27 -20.68 12.31
CA ASN A 146 -28.45 -21.79 11.83
C ASN A 146 -27.58 -22.41 12.93
N ASP A 147 -27.06 -21.61 13.86
CA ASP A 147 -26.26 -22.10 14.99
C ASP A 147 -27.15 -22.90 15.95
N ILE A 148 -28.35 -22.40 16.20
CA ILE A 148 -29.37 -23.07 17.01
C ILE A 148 -29.76 -24.41 16.36
N LYS A 149 -30.09 -24.40 15.07
CA LYS A 149 -30.44 -25.61 14.30
C LYS A 149 -29.31 -26.64 14.29
N LYS A 150 -28.05 -26.22 14.13
CA LYS A 150 -26.88 -27.12 14.16
C LYS A 150 -26.77 -27.85 15.50
N VAL A 151 -26.87 -27.11 16.61
CA VAL A 151 -26.82 -27.71 17.96
C VAL A 151 -28.00 -28.66 18.18
N GLN A 152 -29.22 -28.25 17.82
CA GLN A 152 -30.42 -29.09 17.96
C GLN A 152 -30.36 -30.37 17.10
N ASN A 153 -29.92 -30.27 15.85
CA ASN A 153 -29.80 -31.42 14.95
C ASN A 153 -28.67 -32.38 15.39
N SER A 154 -27.56 -31.85 15.91
CA SER A 154 -26.48 -32.68 16.46
C SER A 154 -26.97 -33.58 17.60
N ASN A 155 -27.87 -33.07 18.45
CA ASN A 155 -28.46 -33.83 19.55
C ASN A 155 -29.43 -34.92 19.05
N ARG A 156 -30.14 -34.69 17.93
CA ARG A 156 -31.01 -35.71 17.31
C ARG A 156 -30.20 -36.86 16.71
N ILE A 157 -29.07 -36.55 16.07
CA ILE A 157 -28.18 -37.58 15.49
C ILE A 157 -27.57 -38.45 16.59
N LYS A 158 -27.09 -37.84 17.69
CA LYS A 158 -26.56 -38.58 18.86
C LYS A 158 -27.60 -39.48 19.54
N LYS A 159 -28.88 -39.06 19.58
CA LYS A 159 -29.96 -39.92 20.10
C LYS A 159 -30.24 -41.13 19.19
N ARG A 160 -30.19 -40.96 17.87
CA ARG A 160 -30.39 -42.07 16.91
C ARG A 160 -29.25 -43.09 16.94
N SER A 161 -27.99 -42.65 17.12
CA SER A 161 -26.86 -43.58 17.21
C SER A 161 -26.83 -44.38 18.52
N LYS A 162 -27.27 -43.80 19.65
CA LYS A 162 -27.44 -44.55 20.93
C LYS A 162 -28.55 -45.59 20.86
N LYS A 163 -29.62 -45.35 20.09
CA LYS A 163 -30.74 -46.29 19.95
C LYS A 163 -30.41 -47.50 19.06
N LYS A 164 -29.40 -47.40 18.19
CA LYS A 164 -28.88 -48.50 17.36
C LYS A 164 -27.82 -49.37 18.05
N ARG A 165 -27.37 -49.01 19.25
CA ARG A 165 -26.32 -49.69 20.03
C ARG A 165 -26.86 -50.42 21.26
N LYS A 166 -28.18 -50.59 21.35
CA LYS A 166 -28.84 -51.48 22.31
C LYS A 166 -29.48 -52.61 21.53
#